data_AF-A0A1R1S9S8-F1
#
_entry.id   AF-A0A1R1S9S8-F1
#
_cell.length_a   1.000
_cell.length_b   1.000
_cell.length_c   1.000
_cell.angle_alpha   90.00
_cell.angle_beta   90.00
_cell.angle_gamma   90.00
#
_symmetry.space_group_name_H-M   'P 1'
#
loop_
_entity.id
_entity.type
_entity.pdbx_description
1 polymer ?
#
loop_
_entity_poly.entity_id
_entity_poly.type
_entity_poly.pdbx_seq_one_letter_code
_entity_poly.pdbx_strand_id
1 'polypeptide(L)'
;AALALADVTRLPLRDGCLDAVFGAGLISHLPDPEAGLRELARVVRPHGLLALFHPVGRAALAARKGFAITPGDLRAEPNLRPLLARSGWELTSYTDRDTRFLALAVRQG
;
A
#
# COMPACT_ATOMS: atom_id res chain seq x y z
N ALA A 1 -19.04 9.03 10.55
CA ALA A 1 -18.19 8.14 9.73
C ALA A 1 -19.09 7.13 9.03
N ALA A 2 -18.78 6.73 7.80
CA ALA A 2 -19.50 5.70 7.07
C ALA A 2 -18.61 4.46 6.91
N LEU A 3 -19.22 3.27 6.86
CA LEU A 3 -18.54 1.99 6.61
C LEU A 3 -19.18 1.33 5.40
N ALA A 4 -18.36 0.70 4.56
CA ALA A 4 -18.82 -0.04 3.39
C ALA A 4 -18.06 -1.37 3.29
N LEU A 5 -18.77 -2.42 2.88
CA LEU A 5 -18.16 -3.68 2.48
C LEU A 5 -17.94 -3.62 0.96
N ALA A 6 -16.69 -3.71 0.53
CA ALA A 6 -16.32 -3.67 -0.88
C ALA A 6 -15.03 -4.47 -1.11
N ASP A 7 -14.86 -4.92 -2.36
CA ASP A 7 -13.58 -5.43 -2.84
C ASP A 7 -12.66 -4.25 -3.14
N VAL A 8 -11.44 -4.28 -2.61
CA VAL A 8 -10.43 -3.22 -2.81
C VAL A 8 -9.94 -3.15 -4.26
N THR A 9 -10.15 -4.20 -5.06
CA THR A 9 -9.89 -4.20 -6.51
C THR A 9 -11.04 -3.62 -7.32
N ARG A 10 -12.19 -3.31 -6.68
CA ARG A 10 -13.36 -2.68 -7.31
C ARG A 10 -14.19 -1.88 -6.30
N LEU A 11 -13.67 -0.73 -5.90
CA LEU A 11 -14.29 0.18 -4.94
C LEU A 11 -15.54 0.87 -5.53
N PRO A 12 -16.66 0.96 -4.79
CA PRO A 12 -17.87 1.66 -5.21
C PRO A 12 -17.74 3.18 -5.03
N LEU A 13 -16.62 3.75 -5.46
CA LEU A 13 -16.28 5.17 -5.38
C LEU A 13 -16.02 5.71 -6.79
N ARG A 14 -16.29 7.00 -6.99
CA ARG A 14 -16.01 7.68 -8.26
C ARG A 14 -14.51 7.86 -8.45
N ASP A 15 -14.09 7.97 -9.70
CA ASP A 15 -12.71 8.30 -10.03
C ASP A 15 -12.31 9.64 -9.41
N GLY A 16 -11.11 9.71 -8.85
CA GLY A 16 -10.53 10.94 -8.33
C GLY A 16 -11.29 11.61 -7.17
N CYS A 17 -12.18 10.90 -6.46
CA CYS A 17 -13.00 11.51 -5.42
C CYS A 17 -12.30 11.61 -4.05
N LEU A 18 -11.14 10.98 -3.86
CA LEU A 18 -10.39 10.99 -2.62
C LEU A 18 -9.13 11.86 -2.72
N ASP A 19 -8.87 12.68 -1.71
CA ASP A 19 -7.59 13.38 -1.55
C ASP A 19 -6.44 12.43 -1.16
N ALA A 20 -6.77 11.41 -0.37
CA ALA A 20 -5.81 10.45 0.14
C ALA A 20 -6.47 9.10 0.48
N VAL A 21 -5.65 8.06 0.55
CA VAL A 21 -6.05 6.73 1.01
C VAL A 21 -5.00 6.12 1.93
N PHE A 22 -5.46 5.45 2.98
CA PHE A 22 -4.63 4.82 3.99
C PHE A 22 -4.95 3.32 4.08
N GLY A 23 -3.93 2.48 3.89
CA GLY A 23 -4.02 1.03 3.98
C GLY A 23 -3.15 0.47 5.10
N ALA A 24 -3.75 0.15 6.25
CA ALA A 24 -3.07 -0.50 7.36
C ALA A 24 -3.13 -2.02 7.25
N GLY A 25 -1.97 -2.68 7.15
CA GLY A 25 -1.90 -4.13 7.02
C GLY A 25 -2.56 -4.66 5.75
N LEU A 26 -2.65 -3.86 4.69
CA LEU A 26 -3.40 -4.22 3.47
C LEU A 26 -2.58 -5.06 2.49
N ILE A 27 -1.41 -4.55 2.07
CA ILE A 27 -0.74 -5.00 0.85
C ILE A 27 -0.37 -6.49 0.84
N SER A 28 -0.06 -7.07 2.01
CA SER A 28 0.26 -8.50 2.15
C SER A 28 -0.95 -9.43 2.06
N HIS A 29 -2.17 -8.90 2.09
CA HIS A 29 -3.43 -9.64 2.02
C HIS A 29 -4.14 -9.51 0.67
N LEU A 30 -3.60 -8.68 -0.24
CA LEU A 30 -4.15 -8.54 -1.58
C LEU A 30 -3.83 -9.78 -2.41
N PRO A 31 -4.84 -10.45 -3.02
CA PRO A 31 -4.59 -11.56 -3.92
C PRO A 31 -3.91 -11.08 -5.21
N ASP A 32 -4.27 -9.89 -5.68
CA ASP A 32 -3.60 -9.15 -6.74
C ASP A 32 -3.23 -7.74 -6.22
N PRO A 33 -1.99 -7.57 -5.72
CA PRO A 33 -1.52 -6.29 -5.22
C PRO A 33 -1.53 -5.18 -6.26
N GLU A 34 -1.27 -5.52 -7.54
CA GLU A 34 -1.19 -4.53 -8.61
C GLU A 34 -2.59 -4.02 -8.98
N ALA A 35 -3.57 -4.93 -9.13
CA ALA A 35 -4.95 -4.54 -9.35
C ALA A 35 -5.51 -3.72 -8.18
N GLY A 36 -5.25 -4.13 -6.94
CA GLY A 36 -5.69 -3.38 -5.76
C GLY A 36 -5.09 -1.97 -5.71
N LEU A 37 -3.77 -1.83 -5.92
CA LEU A 37 -3.12 -0.52 -5.92
C LEU A 37 -3.59 0.36 -7.09
N ARG A 38 -3.86 -0.22 -8.26
CA ARG A 38 -4.43 0.49 -9.41
C ARG A 38 -5.84 1.01 -9.12
N GLU A 39 -6.65 0.21 -8.43
CA GLU A 39 -7.99 0.64 -8.02
C GLU A 39 -7.94 1.76 -6.97
N LEU A 40 -7.01 1.67 -6.02
CA LEU A 40 -6.74 2.77 -5.10
C LEU A 40 -6.33 4.04 -5.85
N ALA A 41 -5.51 3.92 -6.90
CA ALA A 41 -5.13 5.06 -7.74
C ALA A 41 -6.34 5.63 -8.49
N ARG A 42 -7.25 4.79 -8.99
CA ARG A 42 -8.46 5.25 -9.69
C ARG A 42 -9.29 6.20 -8.82
N VAL A 43 -9.52 5.85 -7.56
CA VAL A 43 -10.39 6.62 -6.65
C VAL A 43 -9.70 7.85 -6.03
N VAL A 44 -8.37 7.88 -6.02
CA VAL A 44 -7.60 9.02 -5.53
C VAL A 44 -7.39 10.03 -6.67
N ARG A 45 -7.49 11.33 -6.38
CA ARG A 45 -7.25 12.37 -7.41
C ARG A 45 -5.78 12.40 -7.84
N PRO A 46 -5.46 12.92 -9.03
CA PRO A 46 -4.06 13.20 -9.40
C PRO A 46 -3.35 14.00 -8.30
N HIS A 47 -2.11 13.61 -8.01
CA HIS A 47 -1.29 14.14 -6.92
C HIS A 47 -1.83 13.91 -5.49
N GLY A 48 -2.87 13.08 -5.33
CA GLY A 48 -3.34 12.61 -4.03
C GLY A 48 -2.42 11.57 -3.40
N LEU A 49 -2.62 11.27 -2.11
CA LEU A 49 -1.67 10.50 -1.31
C LEU A 49 -2.12 9.05 -1.05
N LEU A 50 -1.17 8.12 -1.10
CA LEU A 50 -1.29 6.77 -0.56
C LEU A 50 -0.35 6.62 0.64
N ALA A 51 -0.87 6.06 1.73
CA ALA A 51 -0.07 5.63 2.87
C ALA A 51 -0.32 4.14 3.16
N LEU A 52 0.73 3.32 3.02
CA LEU A 52 0.73 1.91 3.42
C LEU A 52 1.44 1.77 4.75
N PHE A 53 0.78 1.16 5.73
CA PHE A 53 1.27 1.14 7.11
C PHE A 53 1.19 -0.24 7.77
N HIS A 54 2.14 -0.52 8.64
CA HIS A 54 2.05 -1.61 9.61
C HIS A 54 2.75 -1.17 10.91
N PRO A 55 2.18 -1.45 12.12
CA PRO A 55 2.72 -0.97 13.40
C PRO A 55 4.01 -1.69 13.86
N VAL A 56 4.60 -2.50 12.99
CA VAL A 56 5.82 -3.27 13.23
C VAL A 56 6.57 -3.35 11.90
N GLY A 57 7.88 -3.14 11.91
CA GLY A 57 8.72 -3.33 10.72
C GLY A 57 8.75 -4.76 10.23
N ARG A 58 9.22 -4.98 8.99
CA ARG A 58 9.20 -6.31 8.37
C ARG A 58 10.03 -7.33 9.16
N ALA A 59 11.24 -6.93 9.58
CA ALA A 59 12.15 -7.83 10.30
C ALA A 59 11.62 -8.17 11.70
N ALA A 60 11.17 -7.17 12.44
CA ALA A 60 10.56 -7.37 13.75
C ALA A 60 9.26 -8.21 13.67
N LEU A 61 8.44 -8.03 12.63
CA LEU A 61 7.23 -8.84 12.43
C LEU A 61 7.58 -10.30 12.11
N ALA A 62 8.55 -10.52 11.21
CA ALA A 62 9.03 -11.85 10.85
C ALA A 62 9.54 -12.60 12.09
N ALA A 63 10.40 -11.96 12.90
CA ALA A 63 10.90 -12.53 14.16
C ALA A 63 9.76 -12.87 15.14
N ARG A 64 8.78 -11.98 15.33
CA ARG A 64 7.61 -12.23 16.21
C ARG A 64 6.73 -13.40 15.75
N LYS A 65 6.72 -13.69 14.45
CA LYS A 65 5.93 -14.78 13.86
C LYS A 65 6.74 -16.06 13.66
N GLY A 66 8.02 -16.08 14.01
CA GLY A 66 8.90 -17.23 13.79
C GLY A 66 9.20 -17.48 12.30
N PHE A 67 9.11 -16.44 11.46
CA PHE A 67 9.40 -16.53 10.04
C PHE A 67 10.67 -15.76 9.67
N ALA A 68 11.30 -16.15 8.57
CA ALA A 68 12.38 -15.38 7.95
C ALA A 68 11.80 -14.42 6.90
N ILE A 69 12.43 -13.25 6.71
CA ILE A 69 12.13 -12.40 5.55
C ILE A 69 12.56 -13.14 4.29
N THR A 70 11.67 -13.18 3.31
CA THR A 70 11.96 -13.70 1.97
C THR A 70 12.38 -12.57 1.02
N PRO A 71 13.23 -12.84 0.03
CA PRO A 71 13.53 -11.88 -1.05
C PRO A 71 12.27 -11.34 -1.76
N GLY A 72 11.20 -12.13 -1.81
CA GLY A 72 9.91 -11.75 -2.40
C GLY A 72 8.95 -10.98 -1.50
N ASP A 73 9.35 -10.51 -0.31
CA ASP A 73 8.45 -9.71 0.53
C ASP A 73 8.06 -8.43 -0.23
N LEU A 74 6.79 -8.30 -0.59
CA LEU A 74 6.26 -7.17 -1.37
C LEU A 74 6.46 -5.83 -0.68
N ARG A 75 6.58 -5.81 0.65
CA ARG A 75 6.83 -4.58 1.41
C ARG A 75 8.29 -4.15 1.36
N ALA A 76 9.22 -4.97 0.87
CA ALA A 76 10.60 -4.55 0.68
C ALA A 76 10.67 -3.47 -0.41
N GLU A 77 11.41 -2.38 -0.18
CA GLU A 77 11.49 -1.27 -1.13
C GLU A 77 11.81 -1.68 -2.58
N PRO A 78 12.76 -2.60 -2.86
CA PRO A 78 13.05 -3.03 -4.22
C PRO A 78 11.89 -3.71 -4.95
N ASN A 79 10.94 -4.30 -4.20
CA ASN A 79 9.74 -4.94 -4.75
C ASN A 79 8.56 -3.96 -4.78
N LEU A 80 8.44 -3.13 -3.73
CA LEU A 80 7.33 -2.20 -3.56
C LEU A 80 7.38 -1.05 -4.56
N ARG A 81 8.56 -0.46 -4.76
CA ARG A 81 8.75 0.69 -5.66
C ARG A 81 8.30 0.41 -7.10
N PRO A 82 8.73 -0.67 -7.77
CA PRO A 82 8.27 -0.97 -9.12
C PRO A 82 6.78 -1.36 -9.18
N LEU A 83 6.26 -2.05 -8.15
CA LEU A 83 4.84 -2.38 -8.05
C LEU A 83 3.98 -1.11 -7.99
N LEU A 84 4.35 -0.14 -7.14
CA LEU A 84 3.70 1.16 -7.04
C LEU A 84 3.75 1.90 -8.39
N ALA A 85 4.92 1.96 -9.03
CA ALA A 85 5.08 2.65 -10.31
C ALA A 85 4.16 2.10 -11.41
N ARG A 86 4.07 0.77 -11.57
CA ARG A 86 3.15 0.14 -12.55
C ARG A 86 1.67 0.30 -12.20
N SER A 87 1.38 0.68 -10.96
CA SER A 87 0.03 0.89 -10.44
C SER A 87 -0.39 2.37 -10.41
N GLY A 88 0.43 3.27 -10.97
CA GLY A 88 0.12 4.71 -11.03
C GLY A 88 0.55 5.50 -9.80
N TRP A 89 1.50 5.00 -9.02
CA TRP A 89 2.00 5.63 -7.80
C TRP A 89 3.50 5.89 -7.85
N GLU A 90 3.92 7.05 -7.38
CA GLU A 90 5.32 7.39 -7.15
C GLU A 90 5.66 7.29 -5.67
N LEU A 91 6.58 6.39 -5.30
CA LEU A 91 7.05 6.23 -3.91
C LEU A 91 7.95 7.41 -3.50
N THR A 92 7.46 8.24 -2.57
CA THR A 92 8.14 9.45 -2.09
C THR A 92 8.83 9.27 -0.74
N SER A 93 8.36 8.34 0.10
CA SER A 93 8.99 8.01 1.38
C SER A 93 8.85 6.53 1.72
N TYR A 94 9.90 5.96 2.31
CA TYR A 94 9.92 4.58 2.77
C TYR A 94 10.58 4.51 4.15
N THR A 95 9.90 3.87 5.11
CA THR A 95 10.41 3.61 6.45
C THR A 95 10.12 2.15 6.80
N ASP A 96 11.16 1.42 7.19
CA ASP A 96 11.06 0.06 7.70
C ASP A 96 12.00 -0.05 8.92
N ARG A 97 11.39 0.07 10.11
CA ARG A 97 12.05 0.06 11.43
C ARG A 97 11.25 -0.85 12.34
N ASP A 98 11.84 -1.34 13.42
CA ASP A 98 11.14 -2.23 14.37
C ASP A 98 9.79 -1.67 14.85
N THR A 99 9.71 -0.35 15.00
CA THR A 99 8.52 0.38 15.46
C THR A 99 7.44 0.57 14.41
N ARG A 100 7.76 0.48 13.10
CA ARG A 100 6.78 0.61 12.01
C ARG A 100 7.36 0.30 10.63
N PHE A 101 6.48 -0.15 9.76
CA PHE A 101 6.60 -0.02 8.31
C PHE A 101 5.67 1.11 7.84
N LEU A 102 6.19 2.03 7.01
CA LEU A 102 5.42 3.10 6.38
C LEU A 102 5.99 3.37 4.98
N ALA A 103 5.14 3.30 3.97
CA ALA A 103 5.43 3.78 2.63
C ALA A 103 4.43 4.87 2.25
N LEU A 104 4.93 6.01 1.79
CA LEU A 104 4.13 7.12 1.27
C LEU A 104 4.35 7.24 -0.23
N ALA A 105 3.26 7.35 -0.98
CA ALA A 105 3.30 7.53 -2.42
C ALA A 105 2.32 8.61 -2.87
N VAL A 106 2.60 9.21 -4.02
CA VAL A 106 1.76 10.21 -4.67
C VAL A 106 1.19 9.60 -5.95
N ARG A 107 -0.10 9.80 -6.22
CA ARG A 107 -0.72 9.34 -7.48
C ARG A 107 -0.13 10.13 -8.64
N GLN A 108 0.34 9.41 -9.66
CA GLN A 108 0.79 9.99 -10.93
C GLN A 108 -0.40 10.56 -11.71
N GLY A 109 -0.14 11.42 -12.70
CA GLY A 109 -1.15 12.10 -13.52
C GLY A 109 -2.05 11.13 -14.26
#